data_AF-A0A0T6BV53-F1
#
_entry.id   AF-A0A0T6BV53-F1
#
_cell.length_a   1.000
_cell.length_b   1.000
_cell.length_c   1.000
_cell.angle_alpha   90.00
_cell.angle_beta   90.00
_cell.angle_gamma   90.00
#
_symmetry.space_group_name_H-M   'P 1'
#
loop_
_entity.id
_entity.type
_entity.pdbx_description
1 polymer ?
#
loop_
_entity_poly.entity_id
_entity_poly.type
_entity_poly.pdbx_seq_one_letter_code
_entity_poly.pdbx_strand_id
1 'polypeptide(L)'
;MRIFTLGIEKELVGSVFSNNHGQKYKVLRVNGQKKNGTKLFRIRFIKTGYERDVEKVEIIRGKIKDRYERSVFGVGYLGDAKMSDVKNVYSVWKGMLERCYDRSCSQYSNYGGSGIRVCERWYCFKNFLEDVSKIEGYDEDLFNNRKLFLDKDIKQQRTPKSQKIYSLETCCFVTREVNNAYRDLPNTRVHFIAKSPDGEIIRAEGLRPFSEKYGLHRPIIKKCLRGERSNYNGWTFKLIKESN
;
A
#
# COMPACT_ATOMS: atom_id res chain seq x y z
N MET A 1 12.29 -41.30 36.92
CA MET A 1 12.72 -41.79 35.60
C MET A 1 13.07 -40.61 34.69
N ARG A 2 14.36 -40.37 34.45
CA ARG A 2 14.91 -39.36 33.52
C ARG A 2 15.62 -40.10 32.38
N ILE A 3 14.86 -40.77 31.54
CA ILE A 3 15.39 -41.46 30.36
C ILE A 3 14.28 -41.29 29.33
N PHE A 4 14.45 -40.40 28.34
CA PHE A 4 13.73 -40.33 27.02
C PHE A 4 13.81 -38.95 26.34
N THR A 5 14.35 -37.90 26.98
CA THR A 5 14.44 -36.57 26.34
C THR A 5 15.69 -36.34 25.48
N LEU A 6 16.76 -37.13 25.64
CA LEU A 6 18.03 -36.96 24.93
C LEU A 6 18.01 -37.40 23.45
N GLY A 7 17.05 -38.24 23.02
CA GLY A 7 17.00 -38.77 21.66
C GLY A 7 16.45 -37.78 20.61
N ILE A 8 15.36 -37.10 20.95
CA ILE A 8 14.60 -36.27 19.99
C ILE A 8 15.35 -34.98 19.61
N GLU A 9 16.27 -34.51 20.45
CA GLU A 9 17.05 -33.30 20.16
C GLU A 9 18.06 -33.51 19.03
N LYS A 10 18.67 -34.71 18.96
CA LYS A 10 19.53 -35.10 17.84
C LYS A 10 18.74 -35.23 16.53
N GLU A 11 17.46 -35.59 16.59
CA GLU A 11 16.60 -35.72 15.40
C GLU A 11 16.19 -34.36 14.82
N LEU A 12 16.03 -33.34 15.67
CA LEU A 12 15.65 -32.00 15.21
C LEU A 12 16.83 -31.24 14.61
N VAL A 13 17.96 -31.19 15.32
CA VAL A 13 19.12 -30.38 14.90
C VAL A 13 19.72 -30.97 13.62
N GLY A 14 19.93 -30.11 12.61
CA GLY A 14 20.41 -30.50 11.28
C GLY A 14 19.29 -30.80 10.28
N SER A 15 18.09 -31.14 10.75
CA SER A 15 16.94 -31.47 9.91
C SER A 15 16.31 -30.23 9.25
N VAL A 16 15.75 -30.44 8.06
CA VAL A 16 14.99 -29.43 7.31
C VAL A 16 13.51 -29.71 7.44
N PHE A 17 12.75 -28.68 7.79
CA PHE A 17 11.30 -28.74 7.94
C PHE A 17 10.63 -27.81 6.94
N SER A 18 9.36 -28.09 6.64
CA SER A 18 8.46 -27.18 5.92
C SER A 18 7.36 -26.74 6.89
N ASN A 19 7.03 -25.45 6.89
CA ASN A 19 5.88 -24.95 7.66
C ASN A 19 4.55 -25.15 6.90
N ASN A 20 3.44 -24.71 7.49
CA ASN A 20 2.09 -24.79 6.90
C ASN A 20 1.90 -23.91 5.65
N HIS A 21 2.89 -23.10 5.30
CA HIS A 21 2.91 -22.24 4.12
C HIS A 21 3.90 -22.72 3.05
N GLY A 22 4.49 -23.91 3.21
CA GLY A 22 5.49 -24.46 2.28
C GLY A 22 6.90 -23.85 2.39
N GLN A 23 7.13 -22.98 3.38
CA GLN A 23 8.43 -22.34 3.58
C GLN A 23 9.37 -23.30 4.29
N LYS A 24 10.54 -23.53 3.70
CA LYS A 24 11.56 -24.45 4.21
C LYS A 24 12.54 -23.76 5.15
N TYR A 25 12.88 -24.41 6.26
CA TYR A 25 13.87 -23.94 7.22
C TYR A 25 14.68 -25.09 7.82
N LYS A 26 15.94 -24.82 8.17
CA LYS A 26 16.84 -25.75 8.84
C LYS A 26 16.92 -25.43 10.32
N VAL A 27 16.87 -26.45 11.18
CA VAL A 27 17.19 -26.29 12.61
C VAL A 27 18.70 -26.35 12.76
N LEU A 28 19.32 -25.27 13.22
CA LEU A 28 20.78 -25.14 13.28
C LEU A 28 21.38 -25.71 14.55
N ARG A 29 20.82 -25.36 15.71
CA ARG A 29 21.32 -25.75 17.04
C ARG A 29 20.28 -25.45 18.13
N VAL A 30 20.47 -26.04 19.31
CA VAL A 30 19.84 -25.54 20.54
C VAL A 30 20.49 -24.20 20.89
N ASN A 31 19.69 -23.18 21.24
CA ASN A 31 20.15 -21.83 21.53
C ASN A 31 19.47 -21.28 22.80
N GLY A 32 19.89 -21.82 23.94
CA GLY A 32 19.40 -21.41 25.26
C GLY A 32 18.07 -22.03 25.66
N GLN A 33 17.49 -21.48 26.73
CA GLN A 33 16.25 -21.94 27.34
C GLN A 33 15.51 -20.78 28.00
N LYS A 34 14.18 -20.89 28.09
CA LYS A 34 13.34 -19.98 28.86
C LYS A 34 13.50 -20.22 30.37
N LYS A 35 13.02 -19.27 31.18
CA LYS A 35 13.05 -19.36 32.67
C LYS A 35 12.37 -20.61 33.21
N ASN A 36 11.34 -21.10 32.53
CA ASN A 36 10.61 -22.33 32.89
C ASN A 36 11.29 -23.62 32.41
N GLY A 37 12.52 -23.55 31.88
CA GLY A 37 13.28 -24.69 31.37
C GLY A 37 12.96 -25.10 29.93
N THR A 38 12.02 -24.42 29.25
CA THR A 38 11.72 -24.73 27.83
C THR A 38 12.92 -24.37 26.94
N LYS A 39 13.51 -25.37 26.28
CA LYS A 39 14.61 -25.17 25.32
C LYS A 39 14.17 -24.37 24.08
N LEU A 40 15.08 -23.56 23.57
CA LEU A 40 14.92 -22.82 22.32
C LEU A 40 15.85 -23.40 21.26
N PHE A 41 15.37 -23.41 20.02
CA PHE A 41 16.09 -23.91 18.86
C PHE A 41 16.29 -22.77 17.87
N ARG A 42 17.53 -22.53 17.46
CA ARG A 42 17.85 -21.56 16.41
C ARG A 42 17.56 -22.19 15.05
N ILE A 43 16.66 -21.59 14.29
CA ILE A 43 16.37 -22.00 12.91
C ILE A 43 16.88 -20.97 11.91
N ARG A 44 17.04 -21.38 10.64
CA ARG A 44 17.30 -20.51 9.49
C ARG A 44 16.38 -20.87 8.33
N PHE A 45 15.60 -19.91 7.84
CA PHE A 45 14.83 -20.08 6.62
C PHE A 45 15.75 -20.17 5.40
N ILE A 46 15.49 -21.14 4.52
CA ILE A 46 16.36 -21.42 3.38
C ILE A 46 16.31 -20.28 2.36
N LYS A 47 15.13 -19.71 2.12
CA LYS A 47 14.93 -18.70 1.06
C LYS A 47 15.58 -17.36 1.39
N THR A 48 15.40 -16.87 2.62
CA THR A 48 15.82 -15.51 3.00
C THR A 48 17.05 -15.48 3.90
N GLY A 49 17.45 -16.62 4.45
CA GLY A 49 18.45 -16.69 5.51
C GLY A 49 17.96 -16.16 6.87
N TYR A 50 16.68 -15.79 7.01
CA TYR A 50 16.15 -15.26 8.26
C TYR A 50 16.29 -16.29 9.38
N GLU A 51 16.89 -15.85 10.48
CA GLU A 51 17.08 -16.65 11.68
C GLU A 51 16.22 -16.19 12.83
N ARG A 52 15.75 -17.15 13.62
CA ARG A 52 15.13 -16.87 14.92
C ARG A 52 15.17 -18.08 15.83
N ASP A 53 14.99 -17.80 17.12
CA ASP A 53 14.79 -18.82 18.13
C ASP A 53 13.30 -19.17 18.23
N VAL A 54 13.02 -20.48 18.31
CA VAL A 54 11.68 -21.05 18.38
C VAL A 54 11.62 -22.20 19.37
N GLU A 55 10.45 -22.49 19.89
CA GLU A 55 10.22 -23.68 20.70
C GLU A 55 10.02 -24.92 19.81
N LYS A 56 10.33 -26.10 20.37
CA LYS A 56 10.04 -27.40 19.72
C LYS A 56 8.58 -27.51 19.26
N VAL A 57 7.64 -27.02 20.06
CA VAL A 57 6.21 -27.08 19.74
C VAL A 57 5.85 -26.23 18.52
N GLU A 58 6.55 -25.13 18.25
CA GLU A 58 6.32 -24.29 17.08
C GLU A 58 6.80 -24.96 15.79
N ILE A 59 7.93 -25.67 15.87
CA ILE A 59 8.48 -26.49 14.76
C ILE A 59 7.47 -27.58 14.40
N ILE A 60 7.06 -28.38 15.38
CA ILE A 60 6.15 -29.52 15.17
C ILE A 60 4.79 -29.06 14.63
N ARG A 61 4.27 -27.92 15.10
CA ARG A 61 2.97 -27.38 14.63
C ARG A 61 3.06 -26.67 13.27
N GLY A 62 4.25 -26.46 12.73
CA GLY A 62 4.44 -25.77 11.45
C GLY A 62 3.97 -24.31 11.44
N LYS A 63 3.92 -23.63 12.61
CA LYS A 63 3.39 -22.26 12.73
C LYS A 63 4.43 -21.16 12.49
N ILE A 64 5.71 -21.50 12.42
CA ILE A 64 6.81 -20.56 12.24
C ILE A 64 6.79 -20.05 10.79
N LYS A 65 6.87 -18.74 10.56
CA LYS A 65 6.85 -18.14 9.23
C LYS A 65 8.15 -17.41 8.90
N ASP A 66 8.57 -17.47 7.64
CA ASP A 66 9.61 -16.61 7.13
C ASP A 66 9.04 -15.19 6.99
N ARG A 67 9.50 -14.29 7.85
CA ARG A 67 8.99 -12.92 7.89
C ARG A 67 9.69 -11.97 6.93
N TYR A 68 10.80 -12.42 6.33
CA TYR A 68 11.54 -11.69 5.31
C TYR A 68 11.17 -12.15 3.91
N GLU A 69 10.34 -13.20 3.78
CA GLU A 69 9.80 -13.59 2.49
C GLU A 69 8.68 -12.64 2.05
N ARG A 70 8.82 -12.12 0.83
CA ARG A 70 7.81 -11.25 0.20
C ARG A 70 6.47 -11.98 0.11
N SER A 71 5.45 -11.39 0.70
CA SER A 71 4.11 -11.98 0.82
C SER A 71 2.98 -10.97 0.67
N VAL A 72 3.26 -9.67 0.81
CA VAL A 72 2.26 -8.61 0.73
C VAL A 72 2.36 -7.94 -0.64
N PHE A 73 1.40 -8.25 -1.52
CA PHE A 73 1.33 -7.74 -2.91
C PHE A 73 2.61 -7.95 -3.72
N GLY A 74 3.27 -9.10 -3.52
CA GLY A 74 4.47 -9.50 -4.26
C GLY A 74 5.76 -8.75 -3.90
N VAL A 75 5.68 -7.62 -3.19
CA VAL A 75 6.85 -6.82 -2.83
C VAL A 75 7.09 -6.72 -1.33
N GLY A 76 6.03 -6.60 -0.53
CA GLY A 76 6.11 -6.30 0.89
C GLY A 76 6.38 -7.53 1.75
N TYR A 77 7.08 -7.33 2.86
CA TYR A 77 7.38 -8.35 3.87
C TYR A 77 7.40 -7.71 5.26
N LEU A 78 7.21 -8.51 6.31
CA LEU A 78 6.99 -7.98 7.67
C LEU A 78 8.29 -7.54 8.35
N GLY A 79 9.39 -8.27 8.09
CA GLY A 79 10.56 -8.25 8.95
C GLY A 79 10.24 -8.81 10.35
N ASP A 80 11.13 -8.62 11.30
CA ASP A 80 10.96 -9.05 12.69
C ASP A 80 10.03 -8.14 13.54
N ALA A 81 9.20 -7.30 12.89
CA ALA A 81 8.26 -6.39 13.55
C ALA A 81 7.26 -7.11 14.48
N LYS A 82 7.08 -6.61 15.71
CA LYS A 82 6.01 -7.08 16.59
C LYS A 82 4.68 -6.50 16.12
N MET A 83 3.66 -7.36 15.98
CA MET A 83 2.35 -6.95 15.46
C MET A 83 1.36 -6.49 16.54
N SER A 84 1.77 -6.49 17.81
CA SER A 84 0.99 -5.92 18.91
C SER A 84 0.89 -4.40 18.73
N ASP A 85 -0.32 -3.85 18.82
CA ASP A 85 -0.60 -2.41 18.85
C ASP A 85 -0.18 -1.58 17.61
N VAL A 86 0.20 -2.24 16.51
CA VAL A 86 0.61 -1.56 15.25
C VAL A 86 -0.38 -1.78 14.10
N LYS A 87 -1.63 -2.15 14.41
CA LYS A 87 -2.65 -2.51 13.40
C LYS A 87 -2.98 -1.34 12.46
N ASN A 88 -3.07 -0.14 13.00
CA ASN A 88 -3.26 1.11 12.25
C ASN A 88 -2.08 1.39 11.32
N VAL A 89 -0.84 1.32 11.81
CA VAL A 89 0.39 1.48 11.00
C VAL A 89 0.44 0.44 9.87
N TYR A 90 0.14 -0.83 10.20
CA TYR A 90 0.06 -1.90 9.21
C TYR A 90 -0.99 -1.64 8.14
N SER A 91 -2.16 -1.12 8.52
CA SER A 91 -3.22 -0.78 7.57
C SER A 91 -2.78 0.31 6.58
N VAL A 92 -2.06 1.33 7.04
CA VAL A 92 -1.52 2.40 6.19
C VAL A 92 -0.46 1.84 5.23
N TRP A 93 0.51 1.11 5.76
CA TRP A 93 1.56 0.45 4.98
C TRP A 93 1.00 -0.50 3.92
N LYS A 94 0.08 -1.39 4.33
CA LYS A 94 -0.57 -2.34 3.43
C LYS A 94 -1.34 -1.60 2.34
N GLY A 95 -2.15 -0.60 2.69
CA GLY A 95 -2.93 0.16 1.71
C GLY A 95 -2.05 0.94 0.72
N MET A 96 -0.89 1.44 1.16
CA MET A 96 0.11 2.05 0.26
C MET A 96 0.63 1.04 -0.77
N LEU A 97 1.04 -0.16 -0.32
CA LEU A 97 1.53 -1.20 -1.22
C LEU A 97 0.44 -1.75 -2.14
N GLU A 98 -0.79 -1.91 -1.65
CA GLU A 98 -1.94 -2.39 -2.42
C GLU A 98 -2.16 -1.53 -3.67
N ARG A 99 -2.26 -0.20 -3.48
CA ARG A 99 -2.43 0.73 -4.60
C ARG A 99 -1.28 0.68 -5.60
N CYS A 100 -0.06 0.43 -5.15
CA CYS A 100 1.13 0.46 -6.01
C CYS A 100 1.44 -0.87 -6.71
N TYR A 101 1.04 -2.02 -6.14
CA TYR A 101 1.53 -3.32 -6.59
C TYR A 101 0.44 -4.37 -6.81
N ASP A 102 -0.79 -4.15 -6.30
CA ASP A 102 -1.91 -5.04 -6.55
C ASP A 102 -2.69 -4.63 -7.79
N ARG A 103 -2.59 -5.43 -8.86
CA ARG A 103 -3.33 -5.18 -10.11
C ARG A 103 -4.85 -5.31 -9.95
N SER A 104 -5.33 -5.96 -8.90
CA SER A 104 -6.77 -6.07 -8.60
C SER A 104 -7.30 -4.87 -7.79
N CYS A 105 -6.42 -4.02 -7.28
CA CYS A 105 -6.81 -2.79 -6.60
C CYS A 105 -7.51 -1.85 -7.59
N SER A 106 -8.70 -1.35 -7.24
CA SER A 106 -9.48 -0.45 -8.11
C SER A 106 -8.75 0.87 -8.40
N GLN A 107 -7.83 1.29 -7.52
CA GLN A 107 -7.00 2.46 -7.73
C GLN A 107 -5.69 2.15 -8.49
N TYR A 108 -5.37 0.89 -8.81
CA TYR A 108 -4.07 0.53 -9.37
C TYR A 108 -3.68 1.33 -10.61
N SER A 109 -4.60 1.51 -11.56
CA SER A 109 -4.37 2.31 -12.78
C SER A 109 -3.87 3.73 -12.48
N ASN A 110 -4.34 4.31 -11.38
CA ASN A 110 -4.00 5.64 -10.91
C ASN A 110 -2.78 5.72 -9.99
N TYR A 111 -2.21 4.57 -9.62
CA TYR A 111 -1.03 4.46 -8.76
C TYR A 111 0.03 3.60 -9.45
N GLY A 112 0.10 2.31 -9.13
CA GLY A 112 1.11 1.40 -9.68
C GLY A 112 1.10 1.33 -11.20
N GLY A 113 -0.09 1.28 -11.80
CA GLY A 113 -0.29 1.30 -13.26
C GLY A 113 0.12 2.61 -13.92
N SER A 114 0.19 3.71 -13.17
CA SER A 114 0.73 5.00 -13.63
C SER A 114 2.24 5.14 -13.40
N GLY A 115 2.91 4.15 -12.79
CA GLY A 115 4.34 4.17 -12.49
C GLY A 115 4.71 4.65 -11.08
N ILE A 116 3.74 4.93 -10.20
CA ILE A 116 4.01 5.32 -8.81
C ILE A 116 4.60 4.12 -8.06
N ARG A 117 5.68 4.33 -7.30
CA ARG A 117 6.38 3.27 -6.55
C ARG A 117 6.50 3.59 -5.07
N VAL A 118 6.95 2.61 -4.31
CA VAL A 118 7.35 2.73 -2.91
C VAL A 118 8.87 2.47 -2.83
N CYS A 119 9.59 3.21 -1.99
CA CYS A 119 11.02 2.98 -1.81
C CYS A 119 11.29 1.59 -1.23
N GLU A 120 12.43 0.99 -1.58
CA GLU A 120 12.73 -0.40 -1.19
C GLU A 120 12.79 -0.59 0.33
N ARG A 121 13.26 0.43 1.06
CA ARG A 121 13.27 0.45 2.52
C ARG A 121 11.89 0.13 3.08
N TRP A 122 10.83 0.72 2.50
CA TRP A 122 9.44 0.55 2.93
C TRP A 122 8.77 -0.71 2.37
N TYR A 123 9.47 -1.57 1.61
CA TYR A 123 9.00 -2.94 1.38
C TYR A 123 9.03 -3.77 2.68
N CYS A 124 9.87 -3.41 3.64
CA CYS A 124 9.89 -4.00 4.98
C CYS A 124 8.95 -3.23 5.91
N PHE A 125 7.93 -3.90 6.45
CA PHE A 125 7.02 -3.28 7.43
C PHE A 125 7.75 -2.78 8.68
N LYS A 126 8.76 -3.51 9.19
CA LYS A 126 9.58 -3.04 10.32
C LYS A 126 10.21 -1.67 10.05
N ASN A 127 10.79 -1.48 8.86
CA ASN A 127 11.42 -0.20 8.53
C ASN A 127 10.37 0.91 8.41
N PHE A 128 9.21 0.63 7.80
CA PHE A 128 8.10 1.59 7.76
C PHE A 128 7.61 1.95 9.17
N LEU A 129 7.52 0.97 10.07
CA LEU A 129 7.15 1.18 11.47
C LEU A 129 8.16 2.06 12.23
N GLU A 130 9.45 1.94 11.94
CA GLU A 130 10.50 2.82 12.49
C GLU A 130 10.46 4.25 11.92
N ASP A 131 9.88 4.42 10.73
CA ASP A 131 9.85 5.69 10.02
C ASP A 131 8.53 6.44 10.21
N VAL A 132 7.43 5.76 10.55
CA VAL A 132 6.07 6.35 10.56
C VAL A 132 5.96 7.61 11.41
N SER A 133 6.58 7.63 12.59
CA SER A 133 6.57 8.77 13.51
C SER A 133 7.54 9.89 13.11
N LYS A 134 8.41 9.62 12.13
CA LYS A 134 9.37 10.59 11.57
C LYS A 134 8.84 11.25 10.30
N ILE A 135 7.75 10.75 9.74
CA ILE A 135 7.11 11.36 8.56
C ILE A 135 6.55 12.72 8.97
N GLU A 136 6.86 13.73 8.18
CA GLU A 136 6.40 15.11 8.37
C GLU A 136 4.88 15.16 8.54
N GLY A 137 4.39 15.90 9.56
CA GLY A 137 2.97 16.00 9.86
C GLY A 137 2.38 14.82 10.65
N TYR A 138 3.20 13.88 11.12
CA TYR A 138 2.73 12.84 12.04
C TYR A 138 2.30 13.45 13.38
N ASP A 139 1.09 13.12 13.80
CA ASP A 139 0.53 13.41 15.12
C ASP A 139 -0.11 12.11 15.61
N GLU A 140 0.30 11.63 16.79
CA GLU A 140 -0.08 10.31 17.29
C GLU A 140 -1.59 10.20 17.55
N ASP A 141 -2.19 11.23 18.16
CA ASP A 141 -3.61 11.23 18.48
C ASP A 141 -4.46 11.24 17.21
N LEU A 142 -4.13 12.11 16.25
CA LEU A 142 -4.84 12.17 14.98
C LEU A 142 -4.61 10.88 14.17
N PHE A 143 -3.42 10.29 14.20
CA PHE A 143 -3.14 9.02 13.53
C PHE A 143 -3.96 7.87 14.12
N ASN A 144 -3.96 7.73 15.46
CA ASN A 144 -4.70 6.70 16.18
C ASN A 144 -6.22 6.85 15.98
N ASN A 145 -6.71 8.09 15.88
CA ASN A 145 -8.11 8.41 15.56
C ASN A 145 -8.44 8.38 14.05
N ARG A 146 -7.51 7.90 13.19
CA ARG A 146 -7.69 7.78 11.73
C ARG A 146 -8.02 9.11 11.02
N LYS A 147 -7.50 10.21 11.55
CA LYS A 147 -7.64 11.57 11.00
C LYS A 147 -6.45 12.00 10.15
N LEU A 148 -5.35 11.26 10.17
CA LEU A 148 -4.20 11.45 9.28
C LEU A 148 -4.16 10.44 8.13
N PHE A 149 -3.77 10.93 6.97
CA PHE A 149 -3.63 10.17 5.73
C PHE A 149 -2.21 10.35 5.18
N LEU A 150 -1.57 9.24 4.84
CA LEU A 150 -0.25 9.26 4.20
C LEU A 150 -0.38 9.76 2.77
N ASP A 151 0.21 10.92 2.49
CA ASP A 151 0.25 11.53 1.18
C ASP A 151 1.67 11.53 0.59
N LYS A 152 1.78 11.41 -0.75
CA LYS A 152 3.04 11.58 -1.48
C LYS A 152 3.03 12.76 -2.44
N ASP A 153 1.86 13.33 -2.70
CA ASP A 153 1.66 14.24 -3.82
C ASP A 153 2.09 15.65 -3.48
N ILE A 154 1.82 16.10 -2.24
CA ILE A 154 2.09 17.47 -1.76
C ILE A 154 3.57 17.85 -1.94
N LYS A 155 4.49 16.95 -1.59
CA LYS A 155 5.94 17.16 -1.72
C LYS A 155 6.49 16.83 -3.10
N GLN A 156 5.67 16.33 -4.01
CA GLN A 156 6.04 15.88 -5.37
C GLN A 156 5.14 16.51 -6.44
N GLN A 157 4.68 17.74 -6.26
CA GLN A 157 3.78 18.43 -7.21
C GLN A 157 4.43 18.68 -8.58
N ARG A 158 5.74 18.90 -8.61
CA ARG A 158 6.52 19.10 -9.85
C ARG A 158 7.06 17.81 -10.45
N THR A 159 6.82 16.66 -9.80
CA THR A 159 7.30 15.35 -10.24
C THR A 159 6.25 14.69 -11.13
N PRO A 160 6.62 14.21 -12.33
CA PRO A 160 5.72 13.42 -13.15
C PRO A 160 5.13 12.23 -12.38
N LYS A 161 3.85 11.92 -12.59
CA LYS A 161 3.14 10.84 -11.88
C LYS A 161 3.90 9.51 -11.93
N SER A 162 4.50 9.18 -13.07
CA SER A 162 5.29 7.96 -13.30
C SER A 162 6.62 7.90 -12.56
N GLN A 163 7.03 8.99 -11.92
CA GLN A 163 8.28 9.09 -11.16
C GLN A 163 8.02 9.35 -9.67
N LYS A 164 6.75 9.48 -9.25
CA LYS A 164 6.43 9.70 -7.83
C LYS A 164 6.74 8.45 -7.01
N ILE A 165 7.36 8.66 -5.87
CA ILE A 165 7.74 7.59 -4.95
C ILE A 165 7.13 7.88 -3.57
N TYR A 166 6.68 6.85 -2.87
CA TYR A 166 6.46 6.89 -1.42
C TYR A 166 7.79 6.61 -0.71
N SER A 167 8.30 7.56 0.05
CA SER A 167 9.46 7.43 0.94
C SER A 167 9.33 8.38 2.13
N LEU A 168 10.24 8.28 3.10
CA LEU A 168 10.27 9.18 4.26
C LEU A 168 10.40 10.65 3.83
N GLU A 169 11.19 10.89 2.79
CA GLU A 169 11.51 12.23 2.28
C GLU A 169 10.40 12.80 1.41
N THR A 170 9.64 11.96 0.70
CA THR A 170 8.61 12.40 -0.24
C THR A 170 7.20 12.37 0.32
N CYS A 171 7.00 11.75 1.49
CA CYS A 171 5.71 11.67 2.14
C CYS A 171 5.51 12.69 3.26
N CYS A 172 4.25 12.97 3.53
CA CYS A 172 3.77 13.66 4.72
C CYS A 172 2.44 13.06 5.17
N PHE A 173 2.13 13.18 6.45
CA PHE A 173 0.78 12.96 6.96
C PHE A 173 0.01 14.27 6.93
N VAL A 174 -1.22 14.18 6.43
CA VAL A 174 -2.12 15.32 6.32
C VAL A 174 -3.53 14.92 6.72
N THR A 175 -4.31 15.89 7.17
CA THR A 175 -5.75 15.68 7.37
C THR A 175 -6.46 15.53 6.02
N ARG A 176 -7.71 15.09 6.06
CA ARG A 176 -8.52 14.95 4.85
C ARG A 176 -8.74 16.29 4.16
N GLU A 177 -8.90 17.36 4.93
CA GLU A 177 -9.16 18.72 4.46
C GLU A 177 -7.95 19.22 3.68
N VAL A 178 -6.75 19.06 4.24
CA VAL A 178 -5.49 19.42 3.58
C VAL A 178 -5.29 18.58 2.32
N ASN A 179 -5.42 17.25 2.40
CA ASN A 179 -5.27 16.37 1.23
C ASN A 179 -6.22 16.77 0.09
N ASN A 180 -7.47 17.12 0.41
CA ASN A 180 -8.45 17.56 -0.57
C ASN A 180 -8.10 18.92 -1.20
N ALA A 181 -7.53 19.85 -0.41
CA ALA A 181 -7.11 21.17 -0.90
C ALA A 181 -5.94 21.09 -1.89
N TYR A 182 -5.04 20.11 -1.71
CA TYR A 182 -3.89 19.87 -2.58
C TYR A 182 -4.15 18.87 -3.71
N ARG A 183 -5.40 18.43 -3.89
CA ARG A 183 -5.76 17.70 -5.11
C ARG A 183 -5.48 18.58 -6.31
N ASP A 184 -4.80 18.02 -7.30
CA ASP A 184 -4.55 18.67 -8.59
C ASP A 184 -5.88 18.85 -9.34
N LEU A 185 -6.65 19.86 -8.91
CA LEU A 185 -7.97 20.20 -9.42
C LEU A 185 -7.94 20.45 -10.94
N PRO A 186 -6.90 21.08 -11.51
CA PRO A 186 -6.76 21.17 -12.96
C PRO A 186 -6.62 19.80 -13.62
N ASN A 187 -5.70 18.91 -13.19
CA ASN A 187 -5.54 17.60 -13.84
C ASN A 187 -6.67 16.59 -13.58
N THR A 188 -7.51 16.82 -12.57
CA THR A 188 -8.70 16.00 -12.28
C THR A 188 -9.97 16.52 -12.96
N ARG A 189 -9.94 17.72 -13.56
CA ARG A 189 -11.08 18.25 -14.31
C ARG A 189 -11.01 17.75 -15.76
N VAL A 190 -12.15 17.24 -16.24
CA VAL A 190 -12.34 17.00 -17.67
C VAL A 190 -12.28 18.33 -18.42
N HIS A 191 -11.47 18.40 -19.47
CA HIS A 191 -11.43 19.55 -20.36
C HIS A 191 -12.13 19.19 -21.65
N PHE A 192 -13.01 20.07 -22.11
CA PHE A 192 -13.76 19.85 -23.33
C PHE A 192 -14.09 21.16 -24.03
N ILE A 193 -14.34 21.08 -25.32
CA ILE A 193 -14.93 22.15 -26.12
C ILE A 193 -16.43 21.92 -26.13
N ALA A 194 -17.20 22.96 -25.82
CA ALA A 194 -18.63 23.00 -26.01
C ALA A 194 -18.94 24.00 -27.13
N LYS A 195 -19.73 23.59 -28.12
CA LYS A 195 -20.31 24.51 -29.09
C LYS A 195 -21.78 24.69 -28.74
N SER A 196 -22.18 25.93 -28.50
CA SER A 196 -23.55 26.31 -28.14
C SER A 196 -24.49 26.26 -29.36
N PRO A 197 -25.83 26.31 -29.15
CA PRO A 197 -26.81 26.29 -30.23
C PRO A 197 -26.71 27.48 -31.20
N ASP A 198 -26.26 28.63 -30.71
CA ASP A 198 -25.99 29.85 -31.48
C ASP A 198 -24.58 29.87 -32.11
N GLY A 199 -23.76 28.83 -31.87
CA GLY A 199 -22.50 28.60 -32.55
C GLY A 199 -21.24 29.09 -31.82
N GLU A 200 -21.36 29.66 -30.63
CA GLU A 200 -20.23 30.04 -29.78
C GLU A 200 -19.40 28.81 -29.39
N ILE A 201 -18.08 28.95 -29.39
CA ILE A 201 -17.14 27.88 -29.01
C ILE A 201 -16.53 28.21 -27.65
N ILE A 202 -16.84 27.39 -26.66
CA ILE A 202 -16.42 27.55 -25.27
C ILE A 202 -15.43 26.45 -24.90
N ARG A 203 -14.27 26.83 -24.37
CA ARG A 203 -13.35 25.90 -23.71
C ARG A 203 -13.76 25.79 -22.24
N ALA A 204 -14.13 24.58 -21.81
CA ALA A 204 -14.67 24.33 -20.48
C ALA A 204 -13.72 23.48 -19.64
N GLU A 205 -13.59 23.86 -18.37
CA GLU A 205 -12.78 23.18 -17.35
C GLU A 205 -13.69 22.60 -16.27
N GLY A 206 -13.99 21.30 -16.38
CA GLY A 206 -14.84 20.58 -15.44
C GLY A 206 -16.33 20.63 -15.78
N LEU A 207 -17.00 19.48 -15.65
CA LEU A 207 -18.43 19.33 -15.95
C LEU A 207 -19.35 20.10 -15.01
N ARG A 208 -19.00 20.19 -13.73
CA ARG A 208 -19.86 20.82 -12.71
C ARG A 208 -20.03 22.33 -12.94
N PRO A 209 -18.97 23.16 -12.99
CA PRO A 209 -19.13 24.59 -13.20
C PRO A 209 -19.80 24.89 -14.55
N PHE A 210 -19.49 24.13 -15.60
CA PHE A 210 -20.14 24.29 -16.91
C PHE A 210 -21.65 23.94 -16.85
N SER A 211 -22.00 22.82 -16.23
CA SER A 211 -23.39 22.38 -16.04
C SER A 211 -24.22 23.40 -15.26
N GLU A 212 -23.68 23.93 -14.17
CA GLU A 212 -24.34 24.95 -13.34
C GLU A 212 -24.51 26.27 -14.10
N LYS A 213 -23.48 26.71 -14.84
CA LYS A 213 -23.51 27.95 -15.63
C LYS A 213 -24.58 27.95 -16.73
N TYR A 214 -24.74 26.83 -17.44
CA TYR A 214 -25.62 26.76 -18.61
C TYR A 214 -26.90 25.95 -18.38
N GLY A 215 -27.18 25.52 -17.14
CA GLY A 215 -28.39 24.76 -16.79
C GLY A 215 -28.49 23.38 -17.46
N LEU A 216 -27.35 22.75 -17.75
CA LEU A 216 -27.28 21.49 -18.51
C LEU A 216 -27.01 20.30 -17.59
N HIS A 217 -27.70 19.16 -17.75
CA HIS A 217 -27.48 17.97 -16.95
C HIS A 217 -26.15 17.25 -17.25
N ARG A 218 -25.26 17.15 -16.24
CA ARG A 218 -23.94 16.48 -16.33
C ARG A 218 -23.97 15.06 -16.94
N PRO A 219 -24.93 14.17 -16.59
CA PRO A 219 -24.96 12.82 -17.18
C PRO A 219 -25.15 12.84 -18.71
N ILE A 220 -25.92 13.80 -19.24
CA ILE A 220 -26.17 13.91 -20.67
C ILE A 220 -24.93 14.47 -21.38
N ILE A 221 -24.27 15.48 -20.80
CA ILE A 221 -22.98 15.98 -21.31
C ILE A 221 -21.95 14.84 -21.36
N LYS A 222 -21.88 13.99 -20.33
CA LYS A 222 -20.99 12.80 -20.33
C LYS A 222 -21.32 11.79 -21.43
N LYS A 223 -22.61 11.59 -21.78
CA LYS A 223 -22.98 10.74 -22.93
C LYS A 223 -22.47 11.36 -24.23
N CYS A 224 -22.59 12.68 -24.38
CA CYS A 224 -22.06 13.38 -25.56
C CYS A 224 -20.54 13.30 -25.68
N LEU A 225 -19.81 13.52 -24.58
CA LEU A 225 -18.35 13.44 -24.56
C LEU A 225 -17.82 12.03 -24.87
N ARG A 226 -18.59 10.98 -24.57
CA ARG A 226 -18.28 9.58 -24.91
C ARG A 226 -18.74 9.18 -26.33
N GLY A 227 -19.38 10.08 -27.07
CA GLY A 227 -19.94 9.79 -28.39
C GLY A 227 -21.25 8.99 -28.36
N GLU A 228 -21.80 8.69 -27.18
CA GLU A 228 -23.07 7.97 -27.02
C GLU A 228 -24.30 8.82 -27.42
N ARG A 229 -24.11 10.13 -27.59
CA ARG A 229 -25.16 11.09 -27.98
C ARG A 229 -24.56 12.23 -28.79
N SER A 230 -25.14 12.56 -29.94
CA SER A 230 -24.58 13.56 -30.86
C SER A 230 -24.68 15.01 -30.34
N ASN A 231 -25.78 15.37 -29.66
CA ASN A 231 -26.00 16.71 -29.12
C ASN A 231 -26.89 16.70 -27.87
N TYR A 232 -26.90 17.79 -27.11
CA TYR A 232 -27.81 18.03 -25.99
C TYR A 232 -28.37 19.45 -26.05
N ASN A 233 -29.68 19.59 -26.33
CA ASN A 233 -30.35 20.88 -26.46
C ASN A 233 -29.64 21.84 -27.45
N GLY A 234 -29.19 21.31 -28.59
CA GLY A 234 -28.44 22.07 -29.60
C GLY A 234 -26.94 22.23 -29.29
N TRP A 235 -26.48 21.86 -28.09
CA TRP A 235 -25.06 21.86 -27.76
C TRP A 235 -24.34 20.64 -28.29
N THR A 236 -23.11 20.82 -28.77
CA THR A 236 -22.20 19.71 -29.09
C THR A 236 -20.93 19.79 -28.26
N PHE A 237 -20.31 18.64 -28.00
CA PHE A 237 -19.20 18.54 -27.05
C PHE A 237 -18.07 17.72 -27.65
N LYS A 238 -16.83 18.18 -27.49
CA LYS A 238 -15.62 17.47 -27.88
C LYS A 238 -14.65 17.40 -26.71
N LEU A 239 -14.31 16.19 -26.30
CA LEU A 239 -13.35 15.95 -25.24
C LEU A 239 -11.95 16.41 -25.68
N ILE A 240 -11.29 17.20 -24.84
CA ILE A 240 -9.87 17.59 -25.03
C ILE A 240 -8.99 16.72 -24.14
N LYS A 241 -9.37 16.52 -22.88
CA LYS A 241 -8.62 15.78 -21.88
C LYS A 241 -9.55 15.12 -20.87
N GLU A 242 -9.34 13.84 -20.61
CA GLU A 242 -10.03 13.11 -19.55
C GLU A 242 -9.55 13.54 -18.15
N SER A 243 -10.46 13.47 -17.18
CA SER A 243 -10.07 13.54 -15.77
C SER A 243 -9.25 12.28 -15.43
N ASN A 244 -8.08 12.45 -14.81
CA ASN A 244 -7.35 11.35 -14.18
C ASN A 244 -8.16 10.69 -13.05
#